data_AF-A0A8T3PHA1-F1
#
_entry.id   AF-A0A8T3PHA1-F1
#
_cell.length_a   1.000
_cell.length_b   1.000
_cell.length_c   1.000
_cell.angle_alpha   90.00
_cell.angle_beta   90.00
_cell.angle_gamma   90.00
#
_symmetry.space_group_name_H-M   'P 1'
#
loop_
_entity.id
_entity.type
_entity.pdbx_description
1 polymer ?
#
loop_
_entity_poly.entity_id
_entity_poly.type
_entity_poly.pdbx_seq_one_letter_code
_entity_poly.pdbx_strand_id
1 'polypeptide(L)'
;MLHVNLDDGEAYQRANWLYHEKLSDFGAAFALTRQWLERHPEDLFAQGDFAERHFTTGRFVEAKERLTALLANPELDPQIRIALQALEIATLLALNDPVPQRLERLRAAVQSQPQDFQVGWSFAGSKHFIATDPRLAAHRAWLQTLFTALEGENRDAILAAGAVGGALSAWRAPRNACRRQAPVFAGRYAREADSA
;
A
#
# COMPACT_ATOMS: atom_id res chain seq x y z
N MET A 1 4.95 -14.55 -24.20
CA MET A 1 4.49 -13.15 -24.10
C MET A 1 3.68 -12.83 -25.35
N LEU A 2 2.39 -12.54 -25.20
CA LEU A 2 1.52 -11.99 -26.25
C LEU A 2 2.14 -10.71 -26.82
N HIS A 3 2.15 -10.57 -28.14
CA HIS A 3 2.53 -9.34 -28.81
C HIS A 3 1.29 -8.43 -28.89
N VAL A 4 1.34 -7.27 -28.25
CA VAL A 4 0.23 -6.32 -28.15
C VAL A 4 0.55 -5.09 -28.99
N ASN A 5 -0.40 -4.66 -29.83
CA ASN A 5 -0.30 -3.37 -30.49
C ASN A 5 -0.49 -2.25 -29.46
N LEU A 6 0.53 -1.42 -29.26
CA LEU A 6 0.57 -0.39 -28.20
C LEU A 6 -0.14 0.92 -28.57
N ASP A 7 -0.85 0.92 -29.69
CA ASP A 7 -1.81 1.96 -30.08
C ASP A 7 -3.27 1.49 -29.94
N ASP A 8 -3.48 0.20 -29.59
CA ASP A 8 -4.79 -0.38 -29.36
C ASP A 8 -5.03 -0.49 -27.84
N GLY A 9 -5.77 0.47 -27.30
CA GLY A 9 -6.09 0.53 -25.88
C GLY A 9 -6.90 -0.67 -25.38
N GLU A 10 -7.77 -1.25 -26.20
CA GLU A 10 -8.56 -2.41 -25.81
C GLU A 10 -7.68 -3.66 -25.70
N ALA A 11 -6.78 -3.87 -26.67
CA ALA A 11 -5.82 -4.95 -26.65
C ALA A 11 -4.86 -4.83 -25.46
N TYR A 12 -4.37 -3.62 -25.18
CA TYR A 12 -3.55 -3.33 -24.01
C TYR A 12 -4.28 -3.70 -22.71
N GLN A 13 -5.49 -3.17 -22.50
CA GLN A 13 -6.23 -3.38 -21.25
C GLN A 13 -6.53 -4.86 -21.01
N ARG A 14 -6.96 -5.59 -22.05
CA ARG A 14 -7.21 -7.03 -21.94
C ARG A 14 -5.96 -7.83 -21.60
N ALA A 15 -4.84 -7.53 -22.26
CA ALA A 15 -3.58 -8.24 -22.01
C ALA A 15 -3.05 -7.93 -20.61
N ASN A 16 -3.09 -6.66 -20.19
CA ASN A 16 -2.67 -6.23 -18.86
C ASN A 16 -3.51 -6.92 -17.76
N TRP A 17 -4.83 -6.92 -17.91
CA TRP A 17 -5.73 -7.63 -17.00
C TRP A 17 -5.45 -9.14 -16.96
N LEU A 18 -5.24 -9.78 -18.10
CA LEU A 18 -4.94 -11.21 -18.16
C LEU A 18 -3.64 -11.55 -17.42
N TYR A 19 -2.56 -10.81 -17.68
CA TYR A 19 -1.28 -11.04 -17.03
C TYR A 19 -1.38 -10.81 -15.52
N HIS A 20 -1.98 -9.70 -15.08
CA HIS A 20 -1.99 -9.33 -13.67
C HIS A 20 -3.04 -10.11 -12.85
N GLU A 21 -4.30 -10.11 -13.30
CA GLU A 21 -5.42 -10.61 -12.50
C GLU A 21 -5.63 -12.12 -12.62
N LYS A 22 -5.25 -12.73 -13.75
CA LYS A 22 -5.54 -14.16 -14.02
C LYS A 22 -4.32 -15.05 -13.97
N LEU A 23 -3.24 -14.63 -14.60
CA LEU A 23 -2.01 -15.43 -14.66
C LEU A 23 -1.07 -15.14 -13.49
N SER A 24 -1.26 -14.00 -12.80
CA SER A 24 -0.33 -13.48 -11.80
C SER A 24 1.11 -13.38 -12.33
N ASP A 25 1.26 -13.16 -13.64
CA ASP A 25 2.54 -12.85 -14.29
C ASP A 25 2.81 -11.34 -14.14
N PHE A 26 3.17 -10.96 -12.91
CA PHE A 26 3.40 -9.57 -12.54
C PHE A 26 4.56 -8.94 -13.34
N GLY A 27 5.55 -9.75 -13.73
CA GLY A 27 6.66 -9.29 -14.56
C GLY A 27 6.21 -8.89 -15.97
N ALA A 28 5.38 -9.72 -16.61
CA ALA A 28 4.82 -9.40 -17.93
C ALA A 28 3.87 -8.20 -17.87
N ALA A 29 2.99 -8.12 -16.86
CA ALA A 29 2.11 -6.97 -16.66
C ALA A 29 2.92 -5.68 -16.47
N PHE A 30 3.96 -5.70 -15.63
CA PHE A 30 4.85 -4.56 -15.41
C PHE A 30 5.53 -4.08 -16.70
N ALA A 31 6.08 -5.01 -17.49
CA ALA A 31 6.76 -4.69 -18.74
C ALA A 31 5.79 -4.09 -19.77
N LEU A 32 4.57 -4.65 -19.87
CA LEU A 32 3.53 -4.16 -20.77
C LEU A 32 3.07 -2.75 -20.40
N THR A 33 2.72 -2.51 -19.13
CA THR A 33 2.28 -1.18 -18.67
C THR A 33 3.38 -0.13 -18.83
N ARG A 34 4.65 -0.48 -18.60
CA ARG A 34 5.77 0.43 -18.86
C ARG A 34 5.82 0.86 -20.33
N GLN A 35 5.72 -0.09 -21.26
CA GLN A 35 5.76 0.19 -22.71
C GLN A 35 4.54 1.00 -23.19
N TRP A 36 3.39 0.82 -22.55
CA TRP A 36 2.20 1.64 -22.79
C TRP A 36 2.42 3.09 -22.36
N LEU A 37 2.89 3.31 -21.13
CA LEU A 37 3.12 4.65 -20.58
C LEU A 37 4.28 5.42 -21.24
N GLU A 38 5.18 4.74 -21.94
CA GLU A 38 6.16 5.40 -22.81
C GLU A 38 5.50 6.14 -23.99
N ARG A 39 4.31 5.70 -24.42
CA ARG A 39 3.53 6.31 -25.51
C ARG A 39 2.36 7.16 -25.03
N HIS A 40 1.75 6.77 -23.91
CA HIS A 40 0.56 7.40 -23.33
C HIS A 40 0.83 7.87 -21.88
N PRO A 41 1.80 8.79 -21.67
CA PRO A 41 2.24 9.16 -20.32
C PRO A 41 1.14 9.81 -19.47
N GLU A 42 0.12 10.40 -20.08
CA GLU A 42 -1.02 11.07 -19.46
C GLU A 42 -2.15 10.13 -19.01
N ASP A 43 -2.10 8.85 -19.38
CA ASP A 43 -3.13 7.86 -19.01
C ASP A 43 -3.10 7.57 -17.51
N LEU A 44 -3.91 8.30 -16.74
CA LEU A 44 -3.99 8.20 -15.29
C LEU A 44 -4.40 6.80 -14.82
N PHE A 45 -5.23 6.09 -15.60
CA PHE A 45 -5.63 4.74 -15.25
C PHE A 45 -4.44 3.78 -15.38
N ALA A 46 -3.71 3.85 -16.50
CA ALA A 46 -2.50 3.06 -16.69
C ALA A 46 -1.37 3.45 -15.70
N GLN A 47 -1.29 4.70 -15.27
CA GLN A 47 -0.39 5.12 -14.19
C GLN A 47 -0.77 4.46 -12.84
N GLY A 48 -2.07 4.34 -12.56
CA GLY A 48 -2.60 3.62 -11.40
C GLY A 48 -2.26 2.13 -11.45
N ASP A 49 -2.50 1.49 -12.59
CA ASP A 49 -2.05 0.11 -12.84
C ASP A 49 -0.55 -0.01 -12.60
N PHE A 50 0.25 0.90 -13.15
CA PHE A 50 1.69 0.81 -13.04
C PHE A 50 2.16 0.88 -11.58
N ALA A 51 1.52 1.72 -10.77
CA ALA A 51 1.79 1.77 -9.33
C ALA A 51 1.48 0.42 -8.65
N GLU A 52 0.35 -0.21 -8.98
CA GLU A 52 0.02 -1.57 -8.53
C GLU A 52 1.06 -2.60 -9.00
N ARG A 53 1.55 -2.51 -10.25
CA ARG A 53 2.56 -3.44 -10.77
C ARG A 53 3.92 -3.24 -10.10
N HIS A 54 4.28 -2.04 -9.65
CA HIS A 54 5.47 -1.87 -8.80
C HIS A 54 5.29 -2.61 -7.46
N PHE A 55 4.10 -2.51 -6.87
CA PHE A 55 3.75 -3.24 -5.65
C PHE A 55 3.84 -4.77 -5.87
N THR A 56 3.17 -5.33 -6.88
CA THR A 56 3.14 -6.78 -7.13
C THR A 56 4.43 -7.36 -7.72
N THR A 57 5.39 -6.50 -8.12
CA THR A 57 6.77 -6.91 -8.40
C THR A 57 7.72 -6.70 -7.22
N GLY A 58 7.19 -6.32 -6.05
CA GLY A 58 7.95 -6.17 -4.81
C GLY A 58 8.82 -4.92 -4.72
N ARG A 59 8.65 -3.96 -5.65
CA ARG A 59 9.37 -2.68 -5.76
C ARG A 59 8.70 -1.61 -4.90
N PHE A 60 8.66 -1.84 -3.59
CA PHE A 60 7.81 -1.05 -2.69
C PHE A 60 8.25 0.41 -2.53
N VAL A 61 9.55 0.70 -2.64
CA VAL A 61 10.06 2.08 -2.55
C VAL A 61 9.54 2.88 -3.75
N GLU A 62 9.71 2.34 -4.95
CA GLU A 62 9.24 2.97 -6.19
C GLU A 62 7.70 3.01 -6.25
N ALA A 63 7.02 1.98 -5.75
CA ALA A 63 5.56 1.98 -5.62
C ALA A 63 5.08 3.13 -4.73
N LYS A 64 5.71 3.33 -3.57
CA LYS A 64 5.38 4.41 -2.62
C LYS A 64 5.54 5.79 -3.27
N GLU A 65 6.65 6.01 -3.97
CA GLU A 65 6.91 7.28 -4.67
C GLU A 65 5.84 7.56 -5.73
N ARG A 66 5.53 6.57 -6.56
CA ARG A 66 4.49 6.68 -7.59
C ARG A 66 3.12 6.94 -7.00
N LEU A 67 2.71 6.16 -6.00
CA LEU A 67 1.42 6.34 -5.34
C LEU A 67 1.30 7.72 -4.69
N THR A 68 2.36 8.19 -4.05
CA THR A 68 2.40 9.54 -3.46
C THR A 68 2.20 10.62 -4.52
N ALA A 69 2.89 10.51 -5.67
CA ALA A 69 2.78 11.46 -6.76
C ALA A 69 1.37 11.43 -7.41
N LEU A 70 0.83 10.24 -7.68
CA LEU A 70 -0.52 10.10 -8.24
C LEU A 70 -1.58 10.64 -7.29
N LEU A 71 -1.53 10.27 -6.01
CA LEU A 71 -2.53 10.70 -5.02
C LEU A 71 -2.52 12.21 -4.76
N ALA A 72 -1.45 12.92 -5.12
CA ALA A 72 -1.39 14.37 -5.09
C ALA A 72 -2.16 15.04 -6.25
N ASN A 73 -2.48 14.31 -7.33
CA ASN A 73 -3.25 14.84 -8.44
C ASN A 73 -4.73 15.01 -8.01
N PRO A 74 -5.31 16.23 -8.06
CA PRO A 74 -6.70 16.48 -7.69
C PRO A 74 -7.72 15.90 -8.68
N GLU A 75 -7.32 15.65 -9.93
CA GLU A 75 -8.20 15.18 -11.01
C GLU A 75 -8.47 13.67 -10.97
N LEU A 76 -7.82 12.92 -10.07
CA LEU A 76 -8.12 11.50 -9.91
C LEU A 76 -9.56 11.28 -9.43
N ASP A 77 -10.27 10.46 -10.20
CA ASP A 77 -11.57 9.94 -9.87
C ASP A 77 -11.59 9.32 -8.45
N PRO A 78 -12.64 9.53 -7.64
CA PRO A 78 -12.74 8.99 -6.29
C PRO A 78 -12.55 7.46 -6.20
N GLN A 79 -13.05 6.71 -7.18
CA GLN A 79 -12.89 5.25 -7.24
C GLN A 79 -11.43 4.86 -7.36
N ILE A 80 -10.72 5.45 -8.33
CA ILE A 80 -9.27 5.22 -8.52
C ILE A 80 -8.50 5.68 -7.28
N ARG A 81 -8.82 6.86 -6.73
CA ARG A 81 -8.14 7.39 -5.55
C ARG A 81 -8.23 6.45 -4.35
N ILE A 82 -9.42 5.92 -4.06
CA ILE A 82 -9.64 4.99 -2.94
C ILE A 82 -8.87 3.69 -3.16
N ALA A 83 -8.85 3.15 -4.39
CA ALA A 83 -8.05 1.99 -4.72
C ALA A 83 -6.55 2.21 -4.49
N LEU A 84 -6.01 3.34 -4.97
CA LEU A 84 -4.61 3.69 -4.82
C LEU A 84 -4.22 3.95 -3.35
N GLN A 85 -5.11 4.52 -2.54
CA GLN A 85 -4.87 4.67 -1.10
C GLN A 85 -4.72 3.32 -0.38
N ALA A 86 -5.51 2.31 -0.76
CA ALA A 86 -5.38 0.97 -0.20
C ALA A 86 -4.05 0.31 -0.60
N LEU A 87 -3.63 0.48 -1.85
CA LEU A 87 -2.31 0.05 -2.33
C LEU A 87 -1.17 0.79 -1.63
N GLU A 88 -1.32 2.08 -1.33
CA GLU A 88 -0.35 2.86 -0.56
C GLU A 88 -0.16 2.26 0.84
N ILE A 89 -1.26 1.93 1.53
CA ILE A 89 -1.21 1.30 2.85
C ILE A 89 -0.51 -0.07 2.78
N ALA A 90 -0.86 -0.93 1.81
CA ALA A 90 -0.20 -2.22 1.64
C ALA A 90 1.31 -2.08 1.38
N THR A 91 1.68 -1.10 0.54
CA THR A 91 3.08 -0.78 0.22
C THR A 91 3.84 -0.31 1.46
N LEU A 92 3.26 0.59 2.25
CA LEU A 92 3.89 1.10 3.48
C LEU A 92 4.06 -0.02 4.52
N LEU A 93 3.07 -0.89 4.68
CA LEU A 93 3.19 -2.04 5.58
C LEU A 93 4.31 -2.99 5.16
N ALA A 94 4.49 -3.22 3.87
CA ALA A 94 5.60 -4.04 3.37
C ALA A 94 6.99 -3.40 3.63
N LEU A 95 7.03 -2.07 3.76
CA LEU A 95 8.21 -1.30 4.16
C LEU A 95 8.38 -1.17 5.69
N ASN A 96 7.42 -1.68 6.48
CA ASN A 96 7.31 -1.46 7.93
C ASN A 96 7.13 0.02 8.34
N ASP A 97 6.57 0.83 7.44
CA ASP A 97 6.26 2.23 7.71
C ASP A 97 4.92 2.38 8.48
N PRO A 98 4.76 3.43 9.30
CA PRO A 98 3.51 3.68 10.01
C PRO A 98 2.39 4.13 9.05
N VAL A 99 1.21 3.52 9.18
CA VAL A 99 0.02 3.81 8.36
C VAL A 99 -1.19 4.50 9.03
N PRO A 100 -1.23 4.90 10.33
CA PRO A 100 -2.44 5.49 10.92
C PRO A 100 -3.03 6.66 10.14
N GLN A 101 -2.19 7.60 9.69
CA GLN A 101 -2.66 8.76 8.91
C GLN A 101 -3.23 8.36 7.54
N ARG A 102 -2.67 7.31 6.91
CA ARG A 102 -3.17 6.80 5.62
C ARG A 102 -4.49 6.06 5.78
N LEU A 103 -4.64 5.30 6.86
CA LEU A 103 -5.90 4.65 7.21
C LEU A 103 -7.02 5.67 7.46
N GLU A 104 -6.76 6.73 8.22
CA GLU A 104 -7.77 7.78 8.45
C GLU A 104 -8.12 8.51 7.14
N ARG A 105 -7.13 8.74 6.27
CA ARG A 105 -7.38 9.34 4.95
C ARG A 105 -8.26 8.46 4.06
N LEU A 106 -7.99 7.15 4.01
CA LEU A 106 -8.80 6.18 3.28
C LEU A 106 -10.23 6.15 3.85
N ARG A 107 -10.36 6.07 5.18
CA ARG A 107 -11.67 6.08 5.85
C ARG A 107 -12.46 7.33 5.51
N ALA A 108 -11.86 8.51 5.61
CA ALA A 108 -12.53 9.77 5.28
C ALA A 108 -12.96 9.82 3.81
N ALA A 109 -12.11 9.35 2.89
CA ALA A 109 -12.42 9.30 1.46
C ALA A 109 -13.60 8.37 1.15
N VAL A 110 -13.68 7.22 1.80
CA VAL A 110 -14.81 6.28 1.66
C VAL A 110 -16.07 6.86 2.30
N GLN A 111 -15.96 7.47 3.49
CA GLN A 111 -17.11 8.09 4.18
C GLN A 111 -17.76 9.22 3.38
N SER A 112 -17.00 9.96 2.57
CA SER A 112 -17.54 11.02 1.74
C SER A 112 -18.25 10.53 0.48
N GLN A 113 -18.31 9.22 0.24
CA GLN A 113 -19.00 8.66 -0.92
C GLN A 113 -20.50 8.39 -0.66
N PRO A 114 -21.31 8.31 -1.72
CA PRO A 114 -22.67 7.79 -1.67
C PRO A 114 -22.74 6.39 -1.05
N GLN A 115 -23.92 5.99 -0.58
CA GLN A 115 -24.11 4.69 0.08
C GLN A 115 -23.86 3.50 -0.85
N ASP A 116 -24.32 3.61 -2.10
CA ASP A 116 -24.18 2.62 -3.18
C ASP A 116 -22.81 2.69 -3.89
N PHE A 117 -21.86 3.47 -3.36
CA PHE A 117 -20.54 3.61 -3.94
C PHE A 117 -19.79 2.28 -4.01
N GLN A 118 -19.14 2.06 -5.14
CA GLN A 118 -18.27 0.93 -5.43
C GLN A 118 -16.94 1.42 -6.00
N VAL A 119 -15.85 0.72 -5.69
CA VAL A 119 -14.51 1.08 -6.19
C VAL A 119 -14.31 0.64 -7.64
N GLY A 120 -14.96 -0.44 -8.09
CA GLY A 120 -14.85 -0.93 -9.47
C GLY A 120 -13.47 -1.45 -9.90
N TRP A 121 -12.45 -1.36 -9.03
CA TRP A 121 -11.10 -1.88 -9.24
C TRP A 121 -11.03 -3.36 -8.84
N SER A 122 -10.44 -4.20 -9.69
CA SER A 122 -10.16 -5.59 -9.34
C SER A 122 -8.80 -5.70 -8.68
N PHE A 123 -8.74 -6.42 -7.57
CA PHE A 123 -7.52 -6.64 -6.79
C PHE A 123 -7.13 -8.12 -6.73
N ALA A 124 -7.55 -8.95 -7.69
CA ALA A 124 -7.23 -10.38 -7.63
C ALA A 124 -5.71 -10.61 -7.68
N GLY A 125 -5.00 -9.88 -8.55
CA GLY A 125 -3.53 -9.91 -8.64
C GLY A 125 -2.86 -9.43 -7.34
N SER A 126 -3.29 -8.27 -6.81
CA SER A 126 -2.79 -7.75 -5.53
C SER A 126 -3.04 -8.68 -4.35
N LYS A 127 -4.26 -9.24 -4.24
CA LYS A 127 -4.60 -10.22 -3.19
C LYS A 127 -3.76 -11.48 -3.34
N HIS A 128 -3.51 -11.97 -4.55
CA HIS A 128 -2.62 -13.10 -4.78
C HIS A 128 -1.20 -12.79 -4.28
N PHE A 129 -0.63 -11.64 -4.67
CA PHE A 129 0.69 -11.22 -4.22
C PHE A 129 0.78 -11.08 -2.68
N ILE A 130 -0.21 -10.45 -2.04
CA ILE A 130 -0.31 -10.32 -0.57
C ILE A 130 -0.34 -11.70 0.11
N ALA A 131 -1.01 -12.68 -0.50
CA ALA A 131 -1.07 -14.04 0.04
C ALA A 131 0.30 -14.73 0.03
N THR A 132 1.15 -14.42 -0.95
CA THR A 132 2.42 -15.12 -1.18
C THR A 132 3.65 -14.40 -0.61
N ASP A 133 3.65 -13.07 -0.54
CA ASP A 133 4.84 -12.34 -0.13
C ASP A 133 5.08 -12.41 1.39
N PRO A 134 6.29 -12.80 1.85
CA PRO A 134 6.59 -12.94 3.27
C PRO A 134 6.66 -11.60 4.01
N ARG A 135 6.97 -10.48 3.34
CA ARG A 135 7.07 -9.15 3.97
C ARG A 135 5.71 -8.66 4.47
N LEU A 136 4.63 -9.18 3.90
CA LEU A 136 3.26 -8.85 4.27
C LEU A 136 2.63 -9.86 5.24
N ALA A 137 3.35 -10.90 5.67
CA ALA A 137 2.80 -12.01 6.45
C ALA A 137 2.08 -11.55 7.73
N ALA A 138 2.63 -10.55 8.44
CA ALA A 138 2.05 -10.02 9.66
C ALA A 138 0.70 -9.30 9.45
N HIS A 139 0.44 -8.81 8.24
CA HIS A 139 -0.73 -8.00 7.89
C HIS A 139 -1.67 -8.69 6.89
N ARG A 140 -1.27 -9.86 6.39
CA ARG A 140 -1.95 -10.59 5.30
C ARG A 140 -3.44 -10.74 5.53
N ALA A 141 -3.85 -11.29 6.68
CA ALA A 141 -5.25 -11.53 6.96
C ALA A 141 -6.08 -10.24 6.91
N TRP A 142 -5.56 -9.16 7.49
CA TRP A 142 -6.24 -7.87 7.48
C TRP A 142 -6.28 -7.24 6.07
N LEU A 143 -5.17 -7.28 5.34
CA LEU A 143 -5.11 -6.80 3.96
C LEU A 143 -6.09 -7.56 3.06
N GLN A 144 -6.18 -8.88 3.19
CA GLN A 144 -7.16 -9.68 2.44
C GLN A 144 -8.60 -9.23 2.72
N THR A 145 -8.95 -8.97 3.98
CA THR A 145 -10.26 -8.45 4.36
C THR A 145 -10.51 -7.07 3.77
N LEU A 146 -9.55 -6.15 3.88
CA LEU A 146 -9.66 -4.79 3.34
C LEU A 146 -9.88 -4.82 1.82
N PHE A 147 -9.02 -5.51 1.08
CA PHE A 147 -9.10 -5.56 -0.38
C PHE A 147 -10.35 -6.29 -0.87
N THR A 148 -10.82 -7.31 -0.16
CA THR A 148 -12.10 -7.96 -0.47
C THR A 148 -13.29 -7.01 -0.25
N ALA A 149 -13.26 -6.19 0.80
CA ALA A 149 -14.33 -5.24 1.05
C ALA A 149 -14.35 -4.10 0.02
N LEU A 150 -13.18 -3.67 -0.47
CA LEU A 150 -13.06 -2.66 -1.54
C LEU A 150 -13.65 -3.16 -2.88
N GLU A 151 -13.61 -4.47 -3.15
CA GLU A 151 -14.33 -5.09 -4.27
C GLU A 151 -15.82 -5.35 -3.95
N GLY A 152 -16.25 -5.04 -2.74
CA GLY A 152 -17.61 -5.27 -2.26
C GLY A 152 -18.64 -4.30 -2.84
N GLU A 153 -19.88 -4.52 -2.43
CA GLU A 153 -21.03 -3.92 -3.11
C GLU A 153 -21.35 -2.48 -2.69
N ASN A 154 -20.90 -2.04 -1.51
CA ASN A 154 -21.28 -0.74 -0.96
C ASN A 154 -20.26 -0.15 0.02
N ARG A 155 -20.41 1.16 0.28
CA ARG A 155 -19.55 1.94 1.17
C ARG A 155 -19.46 1.38 2.59
N ASP A 156 -20.59 0.95 3.16
CA ASP A 156 -20.65 0.56 4.57
C ASP A 156 -19.88 -0.75 4.83
N ALA A 157 -19.86 -1.66 3.86
CA ALA A 157 -19.01 -2.86 3.89
C ALA A 157 -17.50 -2.51 3.92
N ILE A 158 -17.08 -1.52 3.13
CA ILE A 158 -15.70 -1.03 3.12
C ILE A 158 -15.32 -0.45 4.48
N LEU A 159 -16.19 0.36 5.08
CA LEU A 159 -15.96 0.99 6.39
C LEU A 159 -15.86 -0.05 7.52
N ALA A 160 -16.70 -1.07 7.49
CA ALA A 160 -16.64 -2.16 8.47
C ALA A 160 -15.29 -2.91 8.41
N ALA A 161 -14.82 -3.26 7.21
CA ALA A 161 -13.52 -3.93 7.04
C ALA A 161 -12.33 -3.07 7.48
N GLY A 162 -12.38 -1.76 7.25
CA GLY A 162 -11.37 -0.80 7.70
C GLY A 162 -11.31 -0.64 9.23
N ALA A 163 -12.38 -0.97 9.95
CA ALA A 163 -12.44 -0.92 11.41
C ALA A 163 -11.95 -2.21 12.10
N VAL A 164 -12.05 -3.37 11.42
CA VAL A 164 -11.78 -4.70 12.00
C VAL A 164 -10.28 -5.04 12.09
N GLY A 165 -9.40 -4.19 11.57
CA GLY A 165 -7.96 -4.32 11.71
C GLY A 165 -7.43 -3.76 13.02
N GLY A 166 -6.99 -4.63 13.92
CA GLY A 166 -6.15 -4.27 15.09
C GLY A 166 -4.81 -3.60 14.75
N ALA A 167 -4.62 -3.05 13.55
CA ALA A 167 -3.45 -2.28 13.14
C ALA A 167 -3.26 -1.00 13.97
N LEU A 168 -4.34 -0.40 14.50
CA LEU A 168 -4.23 0.72 15.44
C LEU A 168 -3.74 0.32 16.84
N SER A 169 -3.90 -0.95 17.24
CA SER A 169 -3.48 -1.45 18.56
C SER A 169 -2.21 -2.30 18.55
N ALA A 170 -1.78 -2.82 17.39
CA ALA A 170 -0.62 -3.70 17.26
C ALA A 170 0.70 -2.99 16.93
N TRP A 171 0.70 -1.69 16.61
CA TRP A 171 1.93 -0.92 16.40
C TRP A 171 2.49 -0.37 17.73
N ARG A 172 2.78 -1.28 18.68
CA ARG A 172 3.82 -1.02 19.68
C ARG A 172 5.14 -1.41 19.02
N ALA A 173 6.02 -0.44 18.82
CA ALA A 173 7.41 -0.69 18.43
C ALA A 173 7.99 -1.86 19.25
N PRO A 174 8.85 -2.71 18.66
CA PRO A 174 9.54 -3.73 19.44
C PRO A 174 10.24 -3.02 20.61
N ARG A 175 9.87 -3.38 21.85
CA ARG A 175 10.63 -3.03 23.05
C ARG A 175 11.94 -3.79 23.02
N ASN A 176 12.82 -3.44 22.09
CA ASN A 176 14.21 -3.83 22.17
C ASN A 176 14.83 -2.93 23.22
N ALA A 177 14.97 -3.52 24.40
CA ALA A 177 15.84 -3.08 25.47
C ALA A 177 17.27 -2.87 24.93
N CYS A 178 17.53 -1.72 24.33
CA CYS A 178 18.90 -1.21 24.22
C CYS A 178 19.22 -0.57 25.57
N ARG A 179 19.64 -1.42 26.49
CA ARG A 179 20.27 -1.03 27.75
C ARG A 179 21.61 -0.36 27.41
N ARG A 180 21.60 0.91 27.03
CA ARG A 180 22.80 1.75 27.06
C ARG A 180 22.81 2.45 28.41
N GLN A 181 23.69 1.95 29.28
CA GLN A 181 24.13 2.65 30.48
C GLN A 181 24.59 4.05 30.07
N ALA A 182 23.93 5.08 30.60
CA ALA A 182 24.49 6.41 30.64
C ALA A 182 25.51 6.45 31.79
N PRO A 183 26.72 7.01 31.61
CA PRO A 183 27.60 7.29 32.73
C PRO A 183 27.00 8.44 33.54
N VAL A 184 26.68 8.17 34.81
CA VAL A 184 26.34 9.21 35.79
C VAL A 184 27.65 9.87 36.22
N PHE A 185 27.85 11.11 35.79
CA PHE A 185 28.84 12.02 36.36
C PHE A 185 28.11 13.03 37.26
N ALA A 186 28.17 12.78 38.57
CA ALA A 186 27.98 13.70 39.70
C ALA A 186 28.29 12.85 40.95
N GLY A 187 29.20 13.14 41.86
CA GLY A 187 29.72 14.41 42.35
C GLY A 187 29.73 14.29 43.88
N ARG A 188 30.85 14.66 44.52
CA ARG A 188 31.06 14.87 45.97
C ARG A 188 31.04 13.63 46.89
N TYR A 189 32.22 13.27 47.36
CA TYR A 189 32.44 13.06 48.79
C TYR A 189 33.56 14.01 49.24
N ALA A 190 33.24 14.84 50.22
CA ALA A 190 34.17 15.60 51.01
C ALA A 190 34.03 15.12 52.46
N ARG A 191 35.18 15.13 53.16
CA ARG A 191 35.44 14.86 54.58
C ARG A 191 35.67 13.38 54.93
N GLU A 192 36.92 13.08 55.24
CA GLU A 192 37.31 12.88 56.64
C GLU A 192 38.76 13.34 56.83
N ALA A 193 38.93 14.24 57.78
CA ALA A 193 40.19 14.52 58.44
C ALA A 193 40.20 13.64 59.70
N ASP A 194 41.26 12.87 59.91
CA ASP A 194 42.08 12.93 61.14
C ASP A 194 43.03 11.73 61.28
N SER A 195 44.22 12.08 61.76
CA SER A 195 45.17 11.28 62.56
C SER A 195 46.38 10.61 61.88
N ALA A 196 47.54 11.08 62.36
CA ALA A 196 48.91 10.54 62.40
C ALA A 196 49.82 10.77 61.18
#